data_AF-A0A853G8H4-F1
#
_entry.id   AF-A0A853G8H4-F1
#
_cell.length_a   1.000
_cell.length_b   1.000
_cell.length_c   1.000
_cell.angle_alpha   90.00
_cell.angle_beta   90.00
_cell.angle_gamma   90.00
#
_symmetry.space_group_name_H-M   'P 1'
#
loop_
_entity.id
_entity.type
_entity.pdbx_description
1 polymer ?
#
loop_
_entity_poly.entity_id
_entity_poly.type
_entity_poly.pdbx_seq_one_letter_code
_entity_poly.pdbx_strand_id
1 'polypeptide(L)'
;MKNLNKNTKVIVGLSGGVDSSVTALLLLKQGYQVEALFMKNWEEDDKGRYCSSKQDLSDAQSITDKLNIKLHTINFSVDYWDDVFTHFLKEYKKGRTPNPDILCNQKIKFGVFLKHAISLGADKIATGHYARIAKKNGTYQLKTGLDNNKDQSYFLHLLNQYQLSKSLFPLGESNKIDVRNIATENGFVTAKKKDSTGICFIGKRKFSDFLATYLPKQQGNIVDEQGQFIKYHQGLAFYTIGQRKGLEIGGGFGKSGKPWFVADKCIKRNELVVVQGDNTLLYYQTLNTSKPYWINTPPTLPMTCNAKIRYRQQSQPCMINQDNNKQLKIIFKQPQRAITPGQSIVFYDNETCLGGAIIEYR
;
A
#
# COMPACT_ATOMS: atom_id res chain seq x y z
N MET A 1 -40.31 -4.74 5.97
CA MET A 1 -39.07 -5.31 6.56
C MET A 1 -38.31 -4.19 7.26
N LYS A 2 -38.00 -4.30 8.56
CA LYS A 2 -37.14 -3.32 9.26
C LYS A 2 -35.80 -3.29 8.54
N ASN A 3 -35.39 -2.13 8.02
CA ASN A 3 -34.06 -1.99 7.42
C ASN A 3 -33.02 -2.14 8.54
N LEU A 4 -32.45 -3.35 8.68
CA LEU A 4 -31.54 -3.77 9.76
C LEU A 4 -30.34 -2.82 9.90
N ASN A 5 -29.98 -2.10 8.83
CA ASN A 5 -28.85 -1.17 8.81
C ASN A 5 -29.13 0.16 9.53
N LYS A 6 -30.40 0.53 9.75
CA LYS A 6 -30.76 1.82 10.37
C LYS A 6 -30.26 2.01 11.80
N ASN A 7 -29.94 0.92 12.48
CA ASN A 7 -29.42 0.94 13.85
C ASN A 7 -27.90 0.79 13.92
N THR A 8 -27.20 0.74 12.78
CA THR A 8 -25.74 0.61 12.73
C THR A 8 -25.12 1.95 12.35
N LYS A 9 -24.32 2.51 13.25
CA LYS A 9 -23.55 3.73 13.01
C LYS A 9 -22.21 3.40 12.34
N VAL A 10 -21.93 4.06 11.22
CA VAL A 10 -20.72 3.87 10.43
C VAL A 10 -19.99 5.20 10.27
N ILE A 11 -18.71 5.22 10.63
CA ILE A 11 -17.84 6.36 10.33
C ILE A 11 -17.00 6.05 9.09
N VAL A 12 -17.14 6.89 8.06
CA VAL A 12 -16.41 6.77 6.80
C VAL A 12 -15.13 7.60 6.89
N GLY A 13 -13.97 6.98 6.67
CA GLY A 13 -12.72 7.72 6.46
C GLY A 13 -12.78 8.48 5.14
N LEU A 14 -12.95 9.81 5.20
CA LEU A 14 -13.17 10.68 4.05
C LEU A 14 -11.90 11.49 3.76
N SER A 15 -11.17 11.11 2.71
CA SER A 15 -9.86 11.71 2.39
C SER A 15 -9.94 12.87 1.37
N GLY A 16 -11.14 13.38 1.08
CA GLY A 16 -11.36 14.31 -0.04
C GLY A 16 -11.20 13.69 -1.43
N GLY A 17 -11.19 12.36 -1.54
CA GLY A 17 -11.11 11.61 -2.79
C GLY A 17 -12.44 11.01 -3.22
N VAL A 18 -12.61 10.76 -4.53
CA VAL A 18 -13.85 10.24 -5.12
C VAL A 18 -14.32 8.92 -4.50
N ASP A 19 -13.38 8.04 -4.17
CA ASP A 19 -13.67 6.70 -3.66
C ASP A 19 -14.35 6.77 -2.28
N SER A 20 -13.79 7.59 -1.38
CA SER A 20 -14.40 7.81 -0.07
C SER A 20 -15.74 8.56 -0.15
N SER A 21 -15.91 9.48 -1.11
CA SER A 21 -17.19 10.18 -1.32
C SER A 21 -18.31 9.23 -1.72
N VAL A 22 -18.03 8.35 -2.69
CA VAL A 22 -19.00 7.36 -3.17
C VAL A 22 -19.25 6.29 -2.10
N THR A 23 -18.23 5.93 -1.33
CA THR A 23 -18.39 5.04 -0.16
C THR A 23 -19.44 5.57 0.81
N ALA A 24 -19.38 6.85 1.18
CA ALA A 24 -20.36 7.47 2.08
C ALA A 24 -21.77 7.45 1.48
N LEU A 25 -21.91 7.80 0.20
CA LEU A 25 -23.18 7.77 -0.52
C LEU A 25 -23.80 6.37 -0.55
N LEU A 26 -23.00 5.34 -0.88
CA LEU A 26 -23.50 3.96 -0.97
C LEU A 26 -24.01 3.46 0.38
N LEU A 27 -23.32 3.79 1.48
CA LEU A 27 -23.75 3.42 2.83
C LEU A 27 -25.04 4.14 3.25
N LEU A 28 -25.19 5.42 2.90
CA LEU A 28 -26.45 6.14 3.10
C LEU A 28 -27.60 5.48 2.34
N LYS A 29 -27.38 5.12 1.06
CA LYS A 29 -28.38 4.41 0.24
C LYS A 29 -28.74 3.03 0.81
N GLN A 30 -27.79 2.35 1.46
CA GLN A 30 -28.02 1.09 2.18
C GLN A 30 -28.75 1.27 3.53
N GLY A 31 -28.95 2.52 3.97
CA GLY A 31 -29.72 2.85 5.17
C GLY A 31 -28.93 2.89 6.47
N TYR A 32 -27.61 2.96 6.43
CA TYR A 32 -26.77 3.14 7.62
C TYR A 32 -26.88 4.56 8.18
N GLN A 33 -26.58 4.73 9.48
CA GLN A 33 -26.31 6.05 10.05
C GLN A 33 -24.86 6.41 9.75
N VAL A 34 -24.64 7.34 8.81
CA VAL A 34 -23.31 7.66 8.32
C VAL A 34 -22.83 9.00 8.88
N GLU A 35 -21.63 8.99 9.43
CA GLU A 35 -20.81 10.18 9.69
C GLU A 35 -19.48 10.02 8.95
N ALA A 36 -18.77 11.12 8.73
CA ALA A 36 -17.47 11.12 8.07
C ALA A 36 -16.38 11.58 9.02
N LEU A 37 -15.16 11.11 8.78
CA LEU A 37 -13.98 11.55 9.52
C LEU A 37 -12.82 11.81 8.56
N PHE A 38 -12.28 13.02 8.61
CA PHE A 38 -11.08 13.44 7.91
C PHE A 38 -9.86 13.29 8.82
N MET A 39 -8.84 12.57 8.35
CA MET A 39 -7.60 12.34 9.11
C MET A 39 -6.48 13.21 8.55
N LYS A 40 -5.92 14.08 9.39
CA LYS A 40 -4.63 14.71 9.11
C LYS A 40 -3.52 13.82 9.67
N ASN A 41 -2.68 13.27 8.79
CA ASN A 41 -1.62 12.31 9.18
C ASN A 41 -0.20 12.86 8.99
N TRP A 42 -0.06 14.11 8.55
CA TRP A 42 1.24 14.73 8.26
C TRP A 42 1.19 16.24 8.51
N GLU A 43 2.14 16.76 9.30
CA GLU A 43 2.17 18.20 9.65
C GLU A 43 2.81 19.08 8.56
N GLU A 44 3.79 18.56 7.81
CA GLU A 44 4.57 19.40 6.89
C GLU A 44 3.79 19.85 5.65
N ASP A 45 2.60 19.31 5.43
CA ASP A 45 1.67 19.74 4.38
C ASP A 45 1.22 21.21 4.58
N ASP A 46 1.41 21.78 5.77
CA ASP A 46 1.05 23.16 6.09
C ASP A 46 2.13 24.20 5.75
N LYS A 47 3.38 23.77 5.53
CA LYS A 47 4.54 24.68 5.39
C LYS A 47 4.93 25.00 3.95
N GLY A 48 4.23 24.41 2.97
CA GLY A 48 4.49 24.59 1.54
C GLY A 48 3.59 25.62 0.85
N ARG A 49 4.00 26.07 -0.34
CA ARG A 49 3.24 26.99 -1.22
C ARG A 49 1.93 26.39 -1.77
N TYR A 50 1.68 25.11 -1.50
CA TYR A 50 0.51 24.34 -1.96
C TYR A 50 0.09 23.38 -0.83
N CYS A 51 -0.93 23.76 -0.06
CA CYS A 51 -1.41 22.94 1.05
C CYS A 51 -2.49 21.96 0.56
N SER A 52 -2.08 20.76 0.12
CA SER A 52 -3.00 19.72 -0.37
C SER A 52 -4.02 19.31 0.70
N SER A 53 -3.61 19.21 1.96
CA SER A 53 -4.49 18.79 3.05
C SER A 53 -5.66 19.77 3.27
N LYS A 54 -5.46 21.08 3.09
CA LYS A 54 -6.55 22.07 3.21
C LYS A 54 -7.57 21.91 2.09
N GLN A 55 -7.11 21.68 0.85
CA GLN A 55 -8.01 21.41 -0.27
C GLN A 55 -8.76 20.08 -0.07
N ASP A 56 -8.07 19.03 0.38
CA ASP A 56 -8.70 17.73 0.64
C ASP A 56 -9.76 17.82 1.74
N LEU A 57 -9.52 18.63 2.78
CA LEU A 57 -10.50 18.92 3.83
C LEU A 57 -11.69 19.72 3.28
N SER A 58 -11.45 20.73 2.45
CA SER A 58 -12.51 21.51 1.80
C SER A 58 -13.38 20.64 0.88
N ASP A 59 -12.75 19.72 0.13
CA ASP A 59 -13.47 18.76 -0.71
C ASP A 59 -14.28 17.80 0.16
N ALA A 60 -13.71 17.30 1.27
CA ALA A 60 -14.42 16.45 2.21
C ALA A 60 -15.64 17.17 2.81
N GLN A 61 -15.50 18.43 3.24
CA GLN A 61 -16.60 19.25 3.76
C GLN A 61 -17.70 19.43 2.71
N SER A 62 -17.33 19.74 1.47
CA SER A 62 -18.29 19.91 0.35
C SER A 62 -19.11 18.64 0.10
N ILE A 63 -18.48 17.47 0.26
CA ILE A 63 -19.15 16.17 0.12
C ILE A 63 -20.09 15.93 1.31
N THR A 64 -19.65 16.19 2.54
CA THR A 64 -20.49 15.97 3.72
C THR A 64 -21.69 16.90 3.77
N ASP A 65 -21.53 18.16 3.35
CA ASP A 65 -22.62 19.12 3.25
C ASP A 65 -23.67 18.65 2.24
N LYS A 66 -23.21 18.19 1.07
CA LYS A 66 -24.10 17.67 0.03
C LYS A 66 -24.83 16.40 0.45
N LEU A 67 -24.19 15.55 1.25
CA LEU A 67 -24.78 14.33 1.78
C LEU A 67 -25.57 14.55 3.08
N ASN A 68 -25.55 15.76 3.63
CA ASN A 68 -26.13 16.11 4.93
C ASN A 68 -25.67 15.16 6.06
N ILE A 69 -24.36 14.93 6.16
CA ILE A 69 -23.72 14.12 7.21
C ILE A 69 -22.69 14.93 7.99
N LYS A 70 -22.45 14.57 9.25
CA LYS A 70 -21.43 15.23 10.08
C LYS A 70 -20.03 14.88 9.62
N LEU A 71 -19.17 15.89 9.49
CA LEU A 71 -17.72 15.71 9.32
C LEU A 71 -17.00 15.91 10.66
N HIS A 72 -16.22 14.91 11.07
CA HIS A 72 -15.24 15.01 12.15
C HIS A 72 -13.86 15.26 11.56
N THR A 73 -12.98 15.90 12.33
CA THR A 73 -11.58 16.06 11.97
C THR A 73 -10.72 15.60 13.13
N ILE A 74 -9.62 14.93 12.82
CA ILE A 74 -8.64 14.52 13.82
C ILE A 74 -7.24 14.49 13.23
N ASN A 75 -6.27 14.72 14.10
CA ASN A 75 -4.86 14.72 13.77
C ASN A 75 -4.20 13.46 14.34
N PHE A 76 -3.72 12.58 13.47
CA PHE A 76 -2.94 11.39 13.79
C PHE A 76 -1.50 11.50 13.28
N SER A 77 -0.98 12.72 13.11
CA SER A 77 0.39 12.93 12.62
C SER A 77 1.45 12.32 13.54
N VAL A 78 1.23 12.37 14.86
CA VAL A 78 2.11 11.76 15.86
C VAL A 78 2.10 10.23 15.73
N ASP A 79 0.91 9.61 15.74
CA ASP A 79 0.77 8.16 15.56
C ASP A 79 1.41 7.71 14.23
N TYR A 80 1.18 8.47 13.15
CA TYR A 80 1.75 8.18 11.84
C TYR A 80 3.28 8.21 11.87
N TRP A 81 3.86 9.23 12.51
CA TRP A 81 5.29 9.39 12.61
C TRP A 81 5.94 8.21 13.33
N ASP A 82 5.38 7.83 14.48
CA ASP A 82 5.95 6.80 15.35
C ASP A 82 5.76 5.39 14.76
N ASP A 83 4.54 5.06 14.32
CA ASP A 83 4.20 3.69 13.92
C ASP A 83 4.49 3.38 12.45
N VAL A 84 4.58 4.40 11.58
CA VAL A 84 4.75 4.21 10.13
C VAL A 84 6.06 4.82 9.64
N PHE A 85 6.24 6.11 9.85
CA PHE A 85 7.35 6.84 9.22
C PHE A 85 8.72 6.47 9.80
N THR A 86 8.80 6.29 11.12
CA THR A 86 10.03 5.85 11.79
C THR A 86 10.48 4.47 11.29
N HIS A 87 9.56 3.53 11.12
CA HIS A 87 9.87 2.22 10.54
C HIS A 87 10.34 2.35 9.08
N PHE A 88 9.63 3.15 8.28
CA PHE A 88 9.98 3.43 6.90
C PHE A 88 11.43 3.94 6.76
N LEU A 89 11.85 4.92 7.58
CA LEU A 89 13.23 5.42 7.55
C LEU A 89 14.25 4.35 8.01
N LYS A 90 13.92 3.54 9.02
CA LYS A 90 14.78 2.44 9.48
C LYS A 90 15.06 1.42 8.38
N GLU A 91 14.06 1.07 7.58
CA GLU A 91 14.23 0.11 6.49
C GLU A 91 15.05 0.69 5.33
N TYR A 92 14.85 1.95 4.97
CA TYR A 92 15.70 2.63 3.98
C TYR A 92 17.17 2.72 4.43
N LYS A 93 17.43 2.95 5.72
CA LYS A 93 18.80 2.93 6.28
C LYS A 93 19.47 1.56 6.12
N LYS A 94 18.70 0.48 6.09
CA LYS A 94 19.18 -0.89 5.81
C LYS A 94 19.32 -1.18 4.30
N GLY A 95 19.05 -0.19 3.44
CA GLY A 95 19.07 -0.33 1.98
C GLY A 95 17.87 -1.07 1.38
N ARG A 96 16.85 -1.37 2.19
CA ARG A 96 15.61 -2.04 1.78
C ARG A 96 14.60 -1.03 1.24
N THR A 97 13.56 -1.51 0.55
CA THR A 97 12.46 -0.67 0.05
C THR A 97 11.17 -1.04 0.79
N PRO A 98 10.83 -0.36 1.90
CA PRO A 98 9.59 -0.61 2.64
C PRO A 98 8.35 -0.14 1.88
N ASN A 99 7.17 -0.60 2.30
CA ASN A 99 5.88 -0.11 1.83
C ASN A 99 5.10 0.55 2.99
N PRO A 100 5.11 1.89 3.11
CA PRO A 100 4.49 2.58 4.24
C PRO A 100 2.95 2.51 4.22
N ASP A 101 2.33 2.31 3.05
CA ASP A 101 0.87 2.27 2.94
C ASP A 101 0.27 1.03 3.63
N ILE A 102 1.03 -0.07 3.70
CA ILE A 102 0.64 -1.29 4.40
C ILE A 102 0.54 -1.03 5.92
N LEU A 103 1.55 -0.37 6.49
CA LEU A 103 1.54 0.02 7.90
C LEU A 103 0.53 1.12 8.20
N CYS A 104 0.36 2.10 7.30
CA CYS A 104 -0.69 3.11 7.40
C CYS A 104 -2.07 2.48 7.52
N ASN A 105 -2.37 1.45 6.73
CA ASN A 105 -3.62 0.72 6.90
C ASN A 105 -3.66 0.00 8.24
N GLN A 106 -2.66 -0.83 8.57
CA GLN A 106 -2.69 -1.64 9.78
C GLN A 106 -2.79 -0.82 11.07
N LYS A 107 -2.00 0.25 11.18
CA LYS A 107 -1.79 1.03 12.40
C LYS A 107 -2.70 2.25 12.48
N ILE A 108 -2.86 2.97 11.38
CA ILE A 108 -3.59 4.25 11.38
C ILE A 108 -5.05 4.02 10.99
N LYS A 109 -5.32 3.61 9.75
CA LYS A 109 -6.71 3.52 9.26
C LYS A 109 -7.54 2.44 9.95
N PHE A 110 -6.95 1.29 10.26
CA PHE A 110 -7.67 0.20 10.93
C PHE A 110 -7.24 0.03 12.39
N GLY A 111 -6.30 0.85 12.88
CA GLY A 111 -5.91 0.89 14.29
C GLY A 111 -6.48 2.13 14.97
N VAL A 112 -5.75 3.24 14.93
CA VAL A 112 -6.10 4.48 15.65
C VAL A 112 -7.44 5.06 15.18
N PHE A 113 -7.69 5.11 13.86
CA PHE A 113 -8.98 5.56 13.32
C PHE A 113 -10.13 4.66 13.79
N LEU A 114 -9.97 3.33 13.73
CA LEU A 114 -10.99 2.40 14.23
C LEU A 114 -11.29 2.67 15.71
N LYS A 115 -10.26 2.75 16.56
CA LYS A 115 -10.41 3.01 17.99
C LYS A 115 -11.15 4.33 18.25
N HIS A 116 -10.77 5.39 17.54
CA HIS A 116 -11.39 6.69 17.68
C HIS A 116 -12.86 6.67 17.20
N ALA A 117 -13.16 6.02 16.07
CA ALA A 117 -14.52 5.89 15.57
C ALA A 117 -15.44 5.16 16.57
N ILE A 118 -14.96 4.08 17.21
CA ILE A 118 -15.71 3.41 18.28
C ILE A 118 -15.98 4.36 19.45
N SER A 119 -15.01 5.20 19.84
CA SER A 119 -15.22 6.20 20.91
C SER A 119 -16.26 7.28 20.56
N LEU A 120 -16.48 7.54 19.26
CA LEU A 120 -17.56 8.40 18.75
C LEU A 120 -18.91 7.68 18.64
N GLY A 121 -19.01 6.45 19.14
CA GLY A 121 -20.21 5.62 19.14
C GLY A 121 -20.46 4.87 17.84
N ALA A 122 -19.46 4.73 16.96
CA ALA A 122 -19.62 3.93 15.75
C ALA A 122 -19.64 2.43 16.06
N ASP A 123 -20.47 1.69 15.32
CA ASP A 123 -20.45 0.22 15.34
C ASP A 123 -19.38 -0.34 14.40
N LYS A 124 -19.12 0.39 13.31
CA LYS A 124 -18.18 0.04 12.22
C LYS A 124 -17.51 1.28 11.63
N ILE A 125 -16.41 1.06 10.93
CA ILE A 125 -15.79 2.03 10.02
C ILE A 125 -15.97 1.60 8.56
N ALA A 126 -15.87 2.56 7.66
CA ALA A 126 -15.78 2.30 6.23
C ALA A 126 -14.66 3.10 5.58
N THR A 127 -14.13 2.55 4.50
CA THR A 127 -13.09 3.21 3.69
C THR A 127 -13.35 2.96 2.22
N GLY A 128 -12.84 3.83 1.35
CA GLY A 128 -12.91 3.67 -0.11
C GLY A 128 -11.95 2.62 -0.67
N HIS A 129 -11.62 1.56 0.08
CA HIS A 129 -10.74 0.52 -0.44
C HIS A 129 -11.48 -0.44 -1.38
N TYR A 130 -10.82 -0.80 -2.48
CA TYR A 130 -11.28 -1.82 -3.42
C TYR A 130 -10.88 -3.22 -2.93
N ALA A 131 -11.57 -3.71 -1.91
CA ALA A 131 -11.43 -5.05 -1.37
C ALA A 131 -12.79 -5.54 -0.85
N ARG A 132 -12.94 -6.83 -0.62
CA ARG A 132 -14.20 -7.40 -0.09
C ARG A 132 -13.95 -8.08 1.25
N ILE A 133 -14.98 -8.14 2.08
CA ILE A 133 -14.96 -8.91 3.33
C ILE A 133 -16.08 -9.94 3.24
N ALA A 134 -15.75 -11.20 3.47
CA ALA A 134 -16.74 -12.28 3.56
C ALA A 134 -16.70 -12.91 4.96
N LYS A 135 -17.85 -13.25 5.52
CA LYS A 135 -17.93 -14.04 6.75
C LYS A 135 -18.15 -15.51 6.39
N LYS A 136 -17.26 -16.39 6.82
CA LYS A 136 -17.35 -17.84 6.60
C LYS A 136 -16.97 -18.57 7.89
N ASN A 137 -17.81 -19.52 8.31
CA ASN A 137 -17.59 -20.35 9.50
C ASN A 137 -17.22 -19.53 10.76
N GLY A 138 -17.92 -18.42 10.99
CA GLY A 138 -17.66 -17.54 12.15
C GLY A 138 -16.44 -16.61 12.02
N THR A 139 -15.61 -16.77 10.98
CA THR A 139 -14.41 -15.94 10.72
C THR A 139 -14.63 -14.96 9.58
N TYR A 140 -13.83 -13.89 9.55
CA TYR A 140 -13.81 -12.90 8.49
C TYR A 140 -12.64 -13.16 7.53
N GLN A 141 -12.95 -13.18 6.24
CA GLN A 141 -12.00 -13.35 5.15
C GLN A 141 -11.84 -12.03 4.41
N LEU A 142 -10.60 -11.62 4.18
CA LEU A 142 -10.28 -10.55 3.23
C LEU A 142 -10.26 -11.15 1.82
N LYS A 143 -11.00 -10.54 0.90
CA LYS A 143 -11.07 -10.95 -0.50
C LYS A 143 -10.62 -9.83 -1.43
N THR A 144 -10.13 -10.21 -2.61
CA THR A 144 -9.79 -9.28 -3.68
C THR A 144 -11.02 -8.46 -4.10
N GLY A 145 -10.79 -7.21 -4.52
CA GLY A 145 -11.82 -6.44 -5.22
C GLY A 145 -12.12 -7.03 -6.59
N LEU A 146 -13.33 -6.82 -7.13
CA LEU A 146 -13.71 -7.32 -8.46
C LEU A 146 -12.93 -6.63 -9.59
N ASP A 147 -12.60 -5.34 -9.41
CA ASP A 147 -11.71 -4.62 -10.32
C ASP A 147 -10.25 -5.01 -10.05
N ASN A 148 -9.73 -5.95 -10.82
CA ASN A 148 -8.36 -6.45 -10.69
C ASN A 148 -7.29 -5.34 -10.83
N ASN A 149 -7.57 -4.26 -11.55
CA ASN A 149 -6.63 -3.14 -11.72
C ASN A 149 -6.61 -2.21 -10.51
N LYS A 150 -7.66 -2.27 -9.68
CA LYS A 150 -7.79 -1.48 -8.46
C LYS A 150 -7.67 -2.27 -7.18
N ASP A 151 -7.86 -3.59 -7.17
CA ASP A 151 -7.78 -4.47 -6.00
C ASP A 151 -6.71 -4.04 -4.99
N GLN A 152 -7.14 -3.66 -3.78
CA GLN A 152 -6.27 -3.15 -2.72
C GLN A 152 -6.07 -4.15 -1.58
N SER A 153 -6.51 -5.41 -1.74
CA SER A 153 -6.29 -6.47 -0.75
C SER A 153 -4.81 -6.61 -0.35
N TYR A 154 -3.89 -6.37 -1.29
CA TYR A 154 -2.44 -6.37 -1.05
C TYR A 154 -2.03 -5.44 0.10
N PHE A 155 -2.65 -4.25 0.20
CA PHE A 155 -2.34 -3.28 1.24
C PHE A 155 -3.05 -3.54 2.58
N LEU A 156 -3.98 -4.50 2.60
CA LEU A 156 -4.83 -4.83 3.74
C LEU A 156 -4.48 -6.20 4.34
N HIS A 157 -3.42 -6.86 3.86
CA HIS A 157 -3.10 -8.23 4.26
C HIS A 157 -2.70 -8.41 5.73
N LEU A 158 -2.45 -7.30 6.45
CA LEU A 158 -2.12 -7.29 7.88
C LEU A 158 -3.32 -7.02 8.80
N LEU A 159 -4.55 -6.96 8.26
CA LEU A 159 -5.74 -6.75 9.07
C LEU A 159 -6.10 -8.00 9.88
N ASN A 160 -6.49 -7.81 11.14
CA ASN A 160 -6.94 -8.88 12.02
C ASN A 160 -8.47 -9.07 11.99
N GLN A 161 -8.94 -10.13 12.66
CA GLN A 161 -10.36 -10.47 12.71
C GLN A 161 -11.24 -9.36 13.29
N TYR A 162 -10.78 -8.69 14.35
CA TYR A 162 -11.51 -7.57 14.94
C TYR A 162 -11.64 -6.41 13.94
N GLN A 163 -10.52 -6.02 13.31
CA GLN A 163 -10.48 -4.95 12.30
C GLN A 163 -11.40 -5.27 11.12
N LEU A 164 -11.34 -6.48 10.58
CA LEU A 164 -12.24 -6.92 9.51
C LEU A 164 -13.71 -6.95 9.95
N SER A 165 -14.01 -7.42 11.17
CA SER A 165 -15.38 -7.48 11.69
C SER A 165 -16.04 -6.10 11.80
N LYS A 166 -15.21 -5.08 12.07
CA LYS A 166 -15.60 -3.68 12.25
C LYS A 166 -15.45 -2.82 11.00
N SER A 167 -15.10 -3.41 9.85
CA SER A 167 -14.88 -2.66 8.61
C SER A 167 -15.93 -2.95 7.54
N LEU A 168 -16.15 -1.97 6.67
CA LEU A 168 -16.95 -2.08 5.45
C LEU A 168 -16.14 -1.54 4.26
N PHE A 169 -16.21 -2.24 3.13
CA PHE A 169 -15.58 -1.84 1.85
C PHE A 169 -16.60 -1.81 0.73
N PRO A 170 -17.44 -0.76 0.65
CA PRO A 170 -18.54 -0.69 -0.32
C PRO A 170 -18.11 -0.72 -1.79
N LEU A 171 -16.85 -0.37 -2.08
CA LEU A 171 -16.32 -0.34 -3.45
C LEU A 171 -15.74 -1.69 -3.91
N GLY A 172 -15.70 -2.70 -3.04
CA GLY A 172 -15.11 -4.01 -3.35
C GLY A 172 -15.78 -4.72 -4.53
N GLU A 173 -17.05 -4.39 -4.80
CA GLU A 173 -17.87 -4.95 -5.88
C GLU A 173 -18.03 -4.00 -7.07
N SER A 174 -17.45 -2.80 -7.01
CA SER A 174 -17.58 -1.79 -8.07
C SER A 174 -16.31 -1.70 -8.91
N ASN A 175 -16.47 -1.41 -10.19
CA ASN A 175 -15.34 -1.02 -11.03
C ASN A 175 -15.05 0.49 -10.82
N LYS A 176 -13.83 0.95 -11.15
CA LYS A 176 -13.47 2.37 -10.97
C LYS A 176 -14.31 3.33 -11.81
N ILE A 177 -14.76 2.88 -12.98
CA ILE A 177 -15.52 3.71 -13.93
C ILE A 177 -16.90 4.03 -13.35
N ASP A 178 -17.61 3.01 -12.85
CA ASP A 178 -18.90 3.13 -12.19
C ASP A 178 -18.82 4.06 -10.99
N VAL A 179 -17.77 3.95 -10.17
CA VAL A 179 -17.55 4.86 -9.04
C VAL A 179 -17.44 6.32 -9.51
N ARG A 180 -16.74 6.59 -10.60
CA ARG A 180 -16.66 7.96 -11.16
C ARG A 180 -17.98 8.41 -11.78
N ASN A 181 -18.75 7.51 -12.39
CA ASN A 181 -20.07 7.82 -12.94
C ASN A 181 -21.05 8.18 -11.82
N ILE A 182 -21.13 7.37 -10.76
CA ILE A 182 -21.92 7.65 -9.56
C ILE A 182 -21.57 9.02 -8.98
N ALA A 183 -20.27 9.33 -8.85
CA ALA A 183 -19.84 10.64 -8.35
C ALA A 183 -20.29 11.80 -9.27
N THR A 184 -20.24 11.60 -10.59
CA THR A 184 -20.65 12.61 -11.58
C THR A 184 -22.16 12.83 -11.56
N GLU A 185 -22.95 11.76 -11.53
CA GLU A 185 -24.42 11.78 -11.44
C GLU A 185 -24.91 12.48 -10.17
N ASN A 186 -24.17 12.33 -9.07
CA ASN A 186 -24.48 12.99 -7.80
C ASN A 186 -23.80 14.36 -7.68
N GLY A 187 -23.18 14.86 -8.75
CA GLY A 187 -22.54 16.18 -8.82
C GLY A 187 -21.49 16.41 -7.74
N PHE A 188 -20.68 15.40 -7.43
CA PHE A 188 -19.60 15.52 -6.45
C PHE A 188 -18.43 16.30 -7.02
N VAL A 189 -17.91 17.26 -6.26
CA VAL A 189 -16.69 18.03 -6.61
C VAL A 189 -15.48 17.12 -6.86
N THR A 190 -15.46 15.96 -6.19
CA THR A 190 -14.39 14.97 -6.32
C THR A 190 -14.47 14.11 -7.59
N ALA A 191 -15.56 14.16 -8.38
CA ALA A 191 -15.79 13.23 -9.50
C ALA A 191 -14.66 13.23 -10.56
N LYS A 192 -14.14 14.42 -10.88
CA LYS A 192 -13.04 14.60 -11.86
C LYS A 192 -11.65 14.60 -11.21
N LYS A 193 -11.55 14.50 -9.89
CA LYS A 193 -10.27 14.53 -9.17
C LYS A 193 -9.43 13.32 -9.59
N LYS A 194 -8.13 13.55 -9.79
CA LYS A 194 -7.19 12.45 -10.08
C LYS A 194 -7.01 11.61 -8.83
N ASP A 195 -6.86 10.31 -9.02
CA ASP A 195 -6.52 9.40 -7.92
C ASP A 195 -5.18 9.83 -7.30
N SER A 196 -5.05 9.72 -5.98
CA SER A 196 -3.78 9.95 -5.31
C SER A 196 -2.75 8.94 -5.81
N THR A 197 -1.63 9.42 -6.33
CA THR A 197 -0.51 8.59 -6.77
C THR A 197 0.69 8.83 -5.87
N GLY A 198 1.44 7.76 -5.59
CA GLY A 198 2.56 7.81 -4.65
C GLY A 198 2.13 7.54 -3.21
N ILE A 199 3.07 7.71 -2.28
CA ILE A 199 2.86 7.49 -0.85
C ILE A 199 2.01 8.63 -0.28
N CYS A 200 0.97 8.29 0.48
CA CYS A 200 -0.12 9.20 0.88
C CYS A 200 0.33 10.58 1.39
N PHE A 201 1.39 10.66 2.20
CA PHE A 201 1.85 11.89 2.85
C PHE A 201 2.95 12.64 2.07
N ILE A 202 3.59 12.00 1.10
CA ILE A 202 4.61 12.66 0.27
C ILE A 202 3.93 13.57 -0.75
N GLY A 203 2.73 13.20 -1.18
CA GLY A 203 1.95 13.95 -2.16
C GLY A 203 2.67 13.98 -3.51
N LYS A 204 2.68 15.16 -4.15
CA LYS A 204 3.27 15.37 -5.49
C LYS A 204 4.79 15.63 -5.47
N ARG A 205 5.45 15.56 -4.31
CA ARG A 205 6.90 15.84 -4.17
C ARG A 205 7.72 14.73 -4.83
N LYS A 206 8.91 15.09 -5.34
CA LYS A 206 9.89 14.09 -5.79
C LYS A 206 10.34 13.26 -4.59
N PHE A 207 10.16 11.94 -4.69
CA PHE A 207 10.46 11.02 -3.60
C PHE A 207 11.91 11.09 -3.12
N SER A 208 12.86 11.25 -4.04
CA SER A 208 14.30 11.41 -3.74
C SER A 208 14.57 12.61 -2.87
N ASP A 209 13.93 13.74 -3.17
CA ASP A 209 14.16 15.02 -2.50
C ASP A 209 13.54 14.97 -1.11
N PHE A 210 12.35 14.36 -0.99
CA PHE A 210 11.72 14.07 0.29
C PHE A 210 12.60 13.16 1.16
N LEU A 211 13.12 12.07 0.62
CA LEU A 211 13.93 11.14 1.42
C LEU A 211 15.25 11.78 1.88
N ALA A 212 15.81 12.69 1.07
CA ALA A 212 17.05 13.41 1.38
C ALA A 212 16.93 14.42 2.54
N THR A 213 15.72 14.81 2.96
CA THR A 213 15.53 15.63 4.17
C THR A 213 15.70 14.82 5.47
N TYR A 214 15.64 13.49 5.38
CA TYR A 214 15.68 12.59 6.54
C TYR A 214 16.88 11.64 6.56
N LEU A 215 17.42 11.31 5.38
CA LEU A 215 18.55 10.41 5.23
C LEU A 215 19.73 11.12 4.55
N PRO A 216 20.95 10.95 5.07
CA PRO A 216 22.12 11.56 4.45
C PRO A 216 22.38 10.92 3.07
N LYS A 217 22.82 11.75 2.13
CA LYS A 217 23.35 11.26 0.86
C LYS A 217 24.73 10.68 1.10
N GLN A 218 24.85 9.36 0.97
CA GLN A 218 26.12 8.64 1.08
C GLN A 218 26.56 8.22 -0.32
N GLN A 219 27.45 9.01 -0.91
CA GLN A 219 27.94 8.73 -2.26
C GLN A 219 28.66 7.38 -2.30
N GLY A 220 28.40 6.60 -3.34
CA GLY A 220 29.00 5.30 -3.59
C GLY A 220 29.06 4.98 -5.07
N ASN A 221 29.54 3.79 -5.43
CA ASN A 221 29.82 3.43 -6.81
C ASN A 221 28.62 2.75 -7.46
N ILE A 222 28.29 3.14 -8.70
CA ILE A 222 27.48 2.33 -9.61
C ILE A 222 28.46 1.45 -10.40
N VAL A 223 28.22 0.14 -10.36
CA VAL A 223 29.03 -0.86 -11.06
C VAL A 223 28.16 -1.73 -11.97
N ASP A 224 28.72 -2.26 -13.04
CA ASP A 224 28.04 -3.27 -13.86
C ASP A 224 28.08 -4.67 -13.20
N GLU A 225 27.53 -5.68 -13.87
CA GLU A 225 27.52 -7.07 -13.41
C GLU A 225 28.92 -7.71 -13.34
N GLN A 226 29.92 -7.14 -14.02
CA GLN A 226 31.32 -7.55 -13.94
C GLN A 226 32.09 -6.77 -12.86
N GLY A 227 31.44 -5.84 -12.16
CA GLY A 227 32.05 -4.99 -11.15
C GLY A 227 32.83 -3.80 -11.72
N GLN A 228 32.71 -3.50 -13.01
CA GLN A 228 33.35 -2.33 -13.59
C GLN A 228 32.62 -1.06 -13.15
N PHE A 229 33.40 -0.06 -12.74
CA PHE A 229 32.87 1.23 -12.36
C PHE A 229 32.21 1.95 -13.54
N ILE A 230 31.01 2.48 -13.34
CA ILE A 230 30.28 3.29 -14.30
C ILE A 230 30.29 4.76 -13.89
N LYS A 231 29.78 5.06 -12.70
CA LYS A 231 29.67 6.43 -12.14
C LYS A 231 29.37 6.39 -10.64
N TYR A 232 29.18 7.54 -10.02
CA TYR A 232 28.72 7.63 -8.63
C TYR A 232 27.19 7.71 -8.51
N HIS A 233 26.65 7.13 -7.44
CA HIS A 233 25.26 7.30 -7.00
C HIS A 233 25.16 8.22 -5.78
N GLN A 234 23.99 8.80 -5.54
CA GLN A 234 23.75 9.72 -4.40
C GLN A 234 23.41 9.00 -3.07
N GLY A 235 23.29 7.67 -3.10
CA GLY A 235 23.06 6.82 -1.93
C GLY A 235 22.12 5.66 -2.23
N LEU A 236 22.40 4.48 -1.67
CA LEU A 236 21.65 3.25 -1.98
C LEU A 236 20.17 3.32 -1.58
N ALA A 237 19.81 4.18 -0.62
CA ALA A 237 18.43 4.39 -0.20
C ALA A 237 17.53 4.99 -1.31
N PHE A 238 18.11 5.70 -2.28
CA PHE A 238 17.38 6.37 -3.36
C PHE A 238 17.08 5.46 -4.57
N TYR A 239 17.51 4.20 -4.51
CA TYR A 239 17.33 3.23 -5.58
C TYR A 239 16.47 2.07 -5.10
N THR A 240 15.85 1.35 -6.01
CA THR A 240 15.10 0.11 -5.72
C THR A 240 15.44 -0.91 -6.78
N ILE A 241 15.46 -2.20 -6.43
CA ILE A 241 15.76 -3.26 -7.39
C ILE A 241 14.74 -3.22 -8.54
N GLY A 242 15.22 -3.35 -9.77
CA GLY A 242 14.45 -3.20 -11.00
C GLY A 242 14.16 -1.77 -11.42
N GLN A 243 14.62 -0.75 -10.69
CA GLN A 243 14.46 0.66 -11.05
C GLN A 243 15.25 1.00 -12.33
N ARG A 244 14.58 1.67 -13.27
CA ARG A 244 15.17 2.22 -14.51
C ARG A 244 15.47 3.73 -14.42
N LYS A 245 14.49 4.50 -13.93
CA LYS A 245 14.57 5.98 -13.90
C LYS A 245 15.51 6.44 -12.78
N GLY A 246 16.19 7.58 -12.98
CA GLY A 246 17.08 8.18 -11.98
C GLY A 246 18.48 7.56 -11.89
N LEU A 247 18.82 6.59 -12.76
CA LEU A 247 20.20 6.11 -12.90
C LEU A 247 21.07 7.10 -13.68
N GLU A 248 20.47 7.79 -14.67
CA GLU A 248 21.15 8.79 -15.50
C GLU A 248 22.43 8.22 -16.13
N ILE A 249 22.35 6.99 -16.66
CA ILE A 249 23.42 6.31 -17.39
C ILE A 249 23.09 6.42 -18.89
N GLY A 250 23.86 7.23 -19.61
CA GLY A 250 23.70 7.49 -21.05
C GLY A 250 24.54 6.56 -21.95
N GLY A 251 24.24 6.59 -23.25
CA GLY A 251 24.78 5.71 -24.31
C GLY A 251 26.28 5.82 -24.57
N GLY A 252 27.08 5.25 -23.68
CA GLY A 252 28.53 5.07 -23.79
C GLY A 252 29.12 4.12 -22.74
N PHE A 253 28.39 3.87 -21.65
CA PHE A 253 28.80 2.94 -20.58
C PHE A 253 28.40 1.48 -20.81
N GLY A 254 27.74 1.16 -21.93
CA GLY A 254 27.24 -0.18 -22.21
C GLY A 254 27.49 -0.58 -23.66
N LYS A 255 27.65 -1.89 -23.89
CA LYS A 255 27.82 -2.46 -25.24
C LYS A 255 26.51 -2.53 -26.02
N SER A 256 25.37 -2.34 -25.36
CA SER A 256 24.04 -2.34 -25.97
C SER A 256 23.34 -0.99 -25.81
N GLY A 257 22.47 -0.63 -26.76
CA GLY A 257 21.56 0.52 -26.64
C GLY A 257 20.38 0.31 -25.68
N LYS A 258 20.38 -0.79 -24.90
CA LYS A 258 19.29 -1.14 -23.99
C LYS A 258 19.33 -0.30 -22.71
N PRO A 259 18.18 -0.04 -22.07
CA PRO A 259 18.13 0.72 -20.82
C PRO A 259 18.78 -0.04 -19.66
N TRP A 260 19.32 0.72 -18.71
CA TRP A 260 19.89 0.21 -17.47
C TRP A 260 18.83 0.02 -16.37
N PHE A 261 19.03 -0.99 -15.54
CA PHE A 261 18.20 -1.31 -14.38
C PHE A 261 19.07 -1.64 -13.17
N VAL A 262 18.61 -1.29 -11.97
CA VAL A 262 19.23 -1.75 -10.71
C VAL A 262 19.01 -3.26 -10.56
N ALA A 263 20.09 -4.04 -10.50
CA ALA A 263 20.03 -5.47 -10.23
C ALA A 263 20.20 -5.78 -8.74
N ASP A 264 21.09 -5.04 -8.06
CA ASP A 264 21.36 -5.28 -6.64
C ASP A 264 21.93 -4.07 -5.91
N LYS A 265 22.01 -4.17 -4.58
CA LYS A 265 22.63 -3.20 -3.68
C LYS A 265 23.59 -3.90 -2.73
N CYS A 266 24.88 -3.62 -2.86
CA CYS A 266 25.88 -4.12 -1.92
C CYS A 266 26.08 -3.12 -0.79
N ILE A 267 25.37 -3.32 0.32
CA ILE A 267 25.39 -2.38 1.47
C ILE A 267 26.80 -2.22 2.06
N LYS A 268 27.52 -3.34 2.23
CA LYS A 268 28.88 -3.33 2.84
C LYS A 268 29.89 -2.54 2.01
N ARG A 269 29.81 -2.60 0.68
CA ARG A 269 30.72 -1.90 -0.23
C ARG A 269 30.20 -0.53 -0.67
N ASN A 270 28.97 -0.18 -0.29
CA ASN A 270 28.25 0.99 -0.80
C ASN A 270 28.25 1.03 -2.35
N GLU A 271 27.90 -0.10 -2.96
CA GLU A 271 27.85 -0.26 -4.42
C GLU A 271 26.44 -0.57 -4.91
N LEU A 272 26.04 0.08 -6.00
CA LEU A 272 24.80 -0.18 -6.74
C LEU A 272 25.13 -0.98 -8.00
N VAL A 273 24.66 -2.22 -8.08
CA VAL A 273 24.88 -3.07 -9.24
C VAL A 273 23.77 -2.81 -10.26
N VAL A 274 24.14 -2.51 -11.50
CA VAL A 274 23.22 -2.24 -12.60
C VAL A 274 23.47 -3.15 -13.81
N VAL A 275 22.41 -3.43 -14.57
CA VAL A 275 22.42 -4.32 -15.74
C VAL A 275 21.63 -3.72 -16.90
N GLN A 276 21.94 -4.12 -18.13
CA GLN A 276 21.21 -3.67 -19.33
C GLN A 276 20.11 -4.64 -19.74
N GLY A 277 18.95 -4.10 -20.11
CA GLY A 277 17.85 -4.87 -20.69
C GLY A 277 17.22 -5.89 -19.73
N ASP A 278 16.75 -7.00 -20.30
CA ASP A 278 16.13 -8.09 -19.55
C ASP A 278 17.19 -9.12 -19.11
N ASN A 279 18.00 -8.72 -18.16
CA ASN A 279 19.15 -9.49 -17.68
C ASN A 279 18.75 -10.52 -16.61
N THR A 280 19.42 -11.66 -16.58
CA THR A 280 19.16 -12.78 -15.66
C THR A 280 19.32 -12.41 -14.19
N LEU A 281 20.20 -11.48 -13.84
CA LEU A 281 20.39 -10.99 -12.46
C LEU A 281 19.18 -10.27 -11.88
N LEU A 282 18.19 -9.94 -12.72
CA LEU A 282 16.92 -9.38 -12.28
C LEU A 282 15.92 -10.46 -11.85
N TYR A 283 16.18 -11.74 -12.09
CA TYR A 283 15.21 -12.82 -11.90
C TYR A 283 15.66 -13.79 -10.81
N TYR A 284 14.76 -14.05 -9.87
CA TYR A 284 14.96 -15.04 -8.81
C TYR A 284 13.75 -15.94 -8.72
N GLN A 285 13.96 -17.25 -8.58
CA GLN A 285 12.88 -18.21 -8.42
C GLN A 285 12.48 -18.40 -6.95
N THR A 286 13.39 -18.08 -6.04
CA THR A 286 13.20 -18.25 -4.60
C THR A 286 13.24 -16.93 -3.86
N LEU A 287 12.58 -16.88 -2.71
CA LEU A 287 12.82 -15.86 -1.70
C LEU A 287 12.55 -16.38 -0.29
N ASN A 288 13.09 -15.67 0.69
CA ASN A 288 12.84 -15.89 2.10
C ASN A 288 12.17 -14.66 2.72
N THR A 289 11.32 -14.92 3.71
CA THR A 289 10.54 -13.88 4.36
C THR A 289 10.78 -13.85 5.87
N SER A 290 10.38 -12.75 6.49
CA SER A 290 10.12 -12.67 7.92
C SER A 290 8.99 -13.62 8.34
N LYS A 291 8.71 -13.69 9.64
CA LYS A 291 7.56 -14.44 10.16
C LYS A 291 6.27 -13.95 9.47
N PRO A 292 5.43 -14.86 8.95
CA PRO A 292 4.22 -14.47 8.26
C PRO A 292 3.17 -13.96 9.23
N TYR A 293 2.33 -13.07 8.71
CA TYR A 293 1.05 -12.71 9.30
C TYR A 293 -0.06 -13.39 8.51
N TRP A 294 -0.88 -14.19 9.19
CA TRP A 294 -2.05 -14.85 8.61
C TRP A 294 -3.31 -14.17 9.14
N ILE A 295 -4.22 -13.81 8.23
CA ILE A 295 -5.49 -13.14 8.59
C ILE A 295 -6.40 -14.08 9.39
N ASN A 296 -6.37 -15.36 9.02
CA ASN A 296 -7.11 -16.46 9.64
C ASN A 296 -6.13 -17.51 10.18
N THR A 297 -6.66 -18.67 10.55
CA THR A 297 -5.87 -19.85 10.92
C THR A 297 -4.74 -20.08 9.90
N PRO A 298 -3.48 -20.20 10.35
CA PRO A 298 -2.36 -20.51 9.47
C PRO A 298 -2.64 -21.76 8.63
N PRO A 299 -2.32 -21.77 7.33
CA PRO A 299 -2.46 -22.97 6.50
C PRO A 299 -1.45 -24.04 6.94
N THR A 300 -1.78 -25.30 6.70
CA THR A 300 -0.81 -26.40 6.78
C THR A 300 0.23 -26.22 5.68
N LEU A 301 1.52 -26.29 6.04
CA LEU A 301 2.64 -26.14 5.12
C LEU A 301 3.38 -27.49 4.94
N PRO A 302 3.91 -27.79 3.74
CA PRO A 302 3.96 -26.93 2.56
C PRO A 302 2.61 -26.74 1.85
N MET A 303 2.43 -25.60 1.19
CA MET A 303 1.20 -25.25 0.49
C MET A 303 1.50 -24.65 -0.89
N THR A 304 0.73 -25.02 -1.91
CA THR A 304 0.70 -24.30 -3.19
C THR A 304 -0.38 -23.23 -3.18
N CYS A 305 -0.04 -22.01 -3.56
CA CYS A 305 -0.99 -20.90 -3.68
C CYS A 305 -0.50 -19.88 -4.72
N ASN A 306 -1.19 -18.75 -4.83
CA ASN A 306 -0.69 -17.61 -5.60
C ASN A 306 -0.09 -16.56 -4.68
N ALA A 307 0.87 -15.78 -5.18
CA ALA A 307 1.45 -14.67 -4.43
C ALA A 307 1.72 -13.42 -5.29
N LYS A 308 1.68 -12.25 -4.67
CA LYS A 308 2.12 -10.97 -5.26
C LYS A 308 3.32 -10.46 -4.47
N ILE A 309 4.42 -10.11 -5.13
CA ILE A 309 5.61 -9.50 -4.49
C ILE A 309 5.63 -7.98 -4.59
N ARG A 310 4.68 -7.39 -5.32
CA ARG A 310 4.44 -5.95 -5.41
C ARG A 310 3.00 -5.66 -5.83
N TYR A 311 2.50 -4.48 -5.47
CA TYR A 311 1.18 -4.01 -5.89
C TYR A 311 1.06 -3.93 -7.43
N ARG A 312 -0.12 -4.28 -7.96
CA ARG A 312 -0.46 -4.40 -9.40
C ARG A 312 0.30 -5.45 -10.21
N GLN A 313 1.15 -6.26 -9.58
CA GLN A 313 1.61 -7.48 -10.23
C GLN A 313 0.46 -8.48 -10.32
N GLN A 314 0.36 -9.18 -11.45
CA GLN A 314 -0.47 -10.38 -11.55
C GLN A 314 0.02 -11.40 -10.53
N SER A 315 -0.90 -12.04 -9.81
CA SER A 315 -0.56 -13.08 -8.85
C SER A 315 0.13 -14.26 -9.53
N GLN A 316 1.17 -14.79 -8.90
CA GLN A 316 2.04 -15.82 -9.47
C GLN A 316 1.94 -17.11 -8.67
N PRO A 317 1.82 -18.28 -9.32
CA PRO A 317 1.83 -19.56 -8.62
C PRO A 317 3.16 -19.79 -7.89
N CYS A 318 3.08 -20.21 -6.63
CA CYS A 318 4.23 -20.48 -5.79
C CYS A 318 3.93 -21.60 -4.78
N MET A 319 4.99 -22.16 -4.24
CA MET A 319 4.96 -23.09 -3.12
C MET A 319 5.57 -22.41 -1.89
N ILE A 320 4.83 -22.47 -0.78
CA ILE A 320 5.24 -21.96 0.52
C ILE A 320 5.78 -23.13 1.34
N ASN A 321 7.02 -22.98 1.82
CA ASN A 321 7.64 -23.85 2.82
C ASN A 321 7.94 -23.04 4.07
N GLN A 322 8.09 -23.69 5.22
CA GLN A 322 8.49 -23.06 6.48
C GLN A 322 9.77 -23.70 7.01
N ASP A 323 10.69 -22.88 7.50
CA ASP A 323 11.92 -23.34 8.13
C ASP A 323 11.78 -23.50 9.66
N ASN A 324 12.84 -23.99 10.30
CA ASN A 324 12.89 -24.22 11.75
C ASN A 324 12.67 -22.93 12.58
N ASN A 325 12.93 -21.76 12.01
CA ASN A 325 12.77 -20.46 12.66
C ASN A 325 11.38 -19.84 12.42
N LYS A 326 10.46 -20.61 11.83
CA LYS A 326 9.10 -20.19 11.44
C LYS A 326 9.09 -19.11 10.35
N GLN A 327 10.21 -18.90 9.64
CA GLN A 327 10.28 -18.06 8.45
C GLN A 327 9.81 -18.85 7.23
N LEU A 328 9.33 -18.14 6.20
CA LEU A 328 8.87 -18.80 4.98
C LEU A 328 9.96 -18.80 3.92
N LYS A 329 10.07 -19.92 3.21
CA LYS A 329 10.80 -20.05 1.95
C LYS A 329 9.79 -20.24 0.82
N ILE A 330 9.80 -19.33 -0.14
CA ILE A 330 8.85 -19.29 -1.24
C ILE A 330 9.57 -19.70 -2.51
N ILE A 331 8.96 -20.60 -3.27
CA ILE A 331 9.49 -21.10 -4.54
C ILE A 331 8.43 -20.82 -5.60
N PHE A 332 8.71 -19.90 -6.52
CA PHE A 332 7.80 -19.59 -7.62
C PHE A 332 7.90 -20.64 -8.73
N LYS A 333 6.77 -20.89 -9.40
CA LYS A 333 6.76 -21.77 -10.58
C LYS A 333 7.61 -21.21 -11.73
N GLN A 334 7.69 -19.89 -11.83
CA GLN A 334 8.50 -19.17 -12.81
C GLN A 334 9.36 -18.10 -12.10
N PRO A 335 10.60 -17.83 -12.56
CA PRO A 335 11.43 -16.78 -11.99
C PRO A 335 10.74 -15.42 -11.97
N GLN A 336 10.87 -14.71 -10.86
CA GLN A 336 10.21 -13.43 -10.63
C GLN A 336 11.19 -12.28 -10.78
N ARG A 337 10.79 -11.28 -11.57
CA ARG A 337 11.61 -10.11 -11.84
C ARG A 337 11.60 -9.14 -10.65
N ALA A 338 12.79 -8.70 -10.25
CA ALA A 338 13.02 -7.64 -9.27
C ALA A 338 12.38 -7.89 -7.89
N ILE A 339 12.54 -9.11 -7.37
CA ILE A 339 12.24 -9.39 -5.95
C ILE A 339 13.04 -8.41 -5.09
N THR A 340 12.32 -7.62 -4.26
CA THR A 340 12.90 -6.48 -3.55
C THR A 340 12.74 -6.65 -2.04
N PRO A 341 13.84 -6.81 -1.29
CA PRO A 341 13.80 -6.84 0.18
C PRO A 341 13.15 -5.59 0.78
N GLY A 342 12.31 -5.80 1.79
CA GLY A 342 11.50 -4.76 2.45
C GLY A 342 10.09 -4.60 1.86
N GLN A 343 9.85 -5.07 0.64
CA GLN A 343 8.48 -5.17 0.12
C GLN A 343 7.75 -6.35 0.76
N SER A 344 6.43 -6.32 0.72
CA SER A 344 5.61 -7.45 1.16
C SER A 344 5.39 -8.46 0.04
N ILE A 345 5.45 -9.73 0.40
CA ILE A 345 4.80 -10.80 -0.35
C ILE A 345 3.44 -11.10 0.28
N VAL A 346 2.39 -11.17 -0.54
CA VAL A 346 1.01 -11.42 -0.10
C VAL A 346 0.49 -12.67 -0.78
N PHE A 347 -0.09 -13.58 0.00
CA PHE A 347 -0.54 -14.90 -0.42
C PHE A 347 -2.05 -14.94 -0.63
N TYR A 348 -2.46 -15.64 -1.68
CA TYR A 348 -3.83 -15.74 -2.13
C TYR A 348 -4.21 -17.18 -2.46
N ASP A 349 -5.38 -17.60 -1.97
CA ASP A 349 -6.10 -18.78 -2.44
C ASP A 349 -7.35 -18.30 -3.19
N ASN A 350 -7.30 -18.40 -4.52
CA ASN A 350 -8.26 -17.79 -5.43
C ASN A 350 -8.42 -16.28 -5.11
N GLU A 351 -9.63 -15.86 -4.73
CA GLU A 351 -9.94 -14.48 -4.35
C GLU A 351 -9.62 -14.16 -2.88
N THR A 352 -9.28 -15.16 -2.06
CA THR A 352 -9.07 -14.98 -0.62
C THR A 352 -7.62 -14.59 -0.34
N CYS A 353 -7.42 -13.43 0.27
CA CYS A 353 -6.13 -13.03 0.82
C CYS A 353 -5.89 -13.82 2.11
N LEU A 354 -4.85 -14.64 2.13
CA LEU A 354 -4.50 -15.47 3.28
C LEU A 354 -3.72 -14.66 4.33
N GLY A 355 -2.93 -13.69 3.87
CA GLY A 355 -1.98 -12.94 4.67
C GLY A 355 -0.71 -12.63 3.88
N GLY A 356 0.38 -12.34 4.58
CA GLY A 356 1.63 -11.97 3.93
C GLY A 356 2.81 -11.86 4.89
N ALA A 357 3.96 -11.53 4.34
CA ALA A 357 5.21 -11.37 5.07
C ALA A 357 6.10 -10.32 4.39
N ILE A 358 7.11 -9.82 5.11
CA ILE A 358 8.14 -8.96 4.51
C ILE A 358 9.21 -9.84 3.87
N ILE A 359 9.59 -9.52 2.62
CA ILE A 359 10.68 -10.16 1.88
C ILE A 359 12.01 -9.75 2.51
N GLU A 360 12.81 -10.71 2.97
CA GLU A 360 14.11 -10.47 3.61
C GLU A 360 15.27 -10.61 2.63
N TYR A 361 15.33 -11.72 1.89
CA TYR A 361 16.35 -12.02 0.90
C TYR A 361 15.80 -12.92 -0.22
N ARG A 362 16.55 -13.03 -1.32
CA ARG A 362 16.16 -13.71 -2.55
C ARG A 362 17.22 -14.71 -2.98
#